data_AF-A0A926V9T5-F1
#
_entry.id   AF-A0A926V9T5-F1
#
_cell.length_a   1.000
_cell.length_b   1.000
_cell.length_c   1.000
_cell.angle_alpha   90.00
_cell.angle_beta   90.00
_cell.angle_gamma   90.00
#
_symmetry.space_group_name_H-M   'P 1'
#
loop_
_entity.id
_entity.type
_entity.pdbx_description
1 polymer ?
#
loop_
_entity_poly.entity_id
_entity_poly.type
_entity_poly.pdbx_seq_one_letter_code
_entity_poly.pdbx_strand_id
1 'polypeptide(L)' 'MNSFNEFGTPPERQTFIRLQDSRKLAWSEGGSVNGTPVLCCTGAGMSGSLGFGIRHLPALGLRLIAIDRPGLG' A
#
# COMPACT_ATOMS: atom_id res chain seq x y z
N MET A 1 -18.21 14.67 16.51
CA MET A 1 -17.40 14.43 17.72
C MET A 1 -16.28 13.45 17.38
N ASN A 2 -15.05 13.98 17.45
CA ASN A 2 -13.74 13.33 17.57
C ASN A 2 -13.22 12.46 16.41
N SER A 3 -12.87 13.14 15.33
CA SER A 3 -11.66 12.83 14.53
C SER A 3 -10.45 12.96 15.46
N PHE A 4 -9.72 11.88 15.77
CA PHE A 4 -8.32 11.84 16.22
C PHE A 4 -7.98 10.39 16.62
N ASN A 5 -8.02 9.49 15.64
CA ASN A 5 -7.22 8.26 15.64
C ASN A 5 -7.21 7.71 14.20
N GLU A 6 -6.69 8.52 13.27
CA GLU A 6 -6.48 8.16 11.86
C GLU A 6 -5.14 7.45 11.66
N PHE A 7 -4.68 6.69 12.65
CA PHE A 7 -3.52 5.84 12.42
C PHE A 7 -3.95 4.72 11.47
N GLY A 8 -3.40 4.72 10.26
CA GLY A 8 -3.65 3.68 9.27
C GLY A 8 -3.37 2.30 9.88
N THR A 9 -4.27 1.34 9.66
CA THR A 9 -3.98 -0.06 9.99
C THR A 9 -2.72 -0.50 9.26
N PRO A 10 -1.84 -1.29 9.91
CA PRO A 10 -0.70 -1.87 9.22
C PRO A 10 -1.20 -2.68 8.02
N PRO A 11 -0.42 -2.73 6.92
CA PRO A 11 -0.83 -3.44 5.73
C PRO A 11 -1.05 -4.92 6.03
N GLU A 12 -2.06 -5.50 5.39
CA GLU A 12 -2.43 -6.91 5.56
C GLU A 12 -1.37 -7.84 4.94
N ARG A 13 -0.64 -7.34 3.94
CA ARG A 13 0.46 -8.05 3.31
C ARG A 13 1.55 -7.07 2.90
N GLN A 14 2.79 -7.47 3.10
CA GLN A 14 3.96 -6.83 2.51
C GLN A 14 4.81 -7.88 1.83
N THR A 15 5.30 -7.56 0.64
CA THR A 15 6.15 -8.48 -0.12
C THR A 15 7.01 -7.70 -1.10
N PHE A 16 7.90 -8.40 -1.80
CA PHE A 16 8.79 -7.81 -2.78
C PHE A 16 9.16 -8.82 -3.87
N ILE A 17 9.57 -8.28 -5.02
CA ILE A 17 10.32 -9.04 -6.04
C ILE A 17 11.70 -8.43 -6.22
N ARG A 18 12.63 -9.24 -6.71
CA ARG A 18 13.96 -8.79 -7.09
C ARG A 18 13.98 -8.55 -8.60
N LEU A 19 14.34 -7.34 -9.00
CA LEU A 19 14.48 -6.96 -10.40
C LEU A 19 15.80 -7.51 -10.97
N GLN A 20 15.93 -7.49 -12.29
CA GLN A 20 17.13 -7.97 -13.00
C GLN A 20 18.41 -7.24 -12.56
N ASP A 21 18.31 -5.96 -12.19
CA ASP A 21 19.40 -5.15 -11.66
C ASP A 21 19.62 -5.32 -10.14
N SER A 22 19.07 -6.40 -9.57
CA SER A 22 19.14 -6.76 -8.15
C SER A 22 18.42 -5.83 -7.17
N ARG A 23 17.81 -4.72 -7.62
CA ARG A 23 17.00 -3.86 -6.76
C ARG A 23 15.74 -4.61 -6.31
N LYS A 24 15.32 -4.34 -5.08
CA LYS A 24 14.02 -4.79 -4.57
C LYS A 24 12.93 -3.84 -5.06
N LEU A 25 11.86 -4.40 -5.60
CA LEU A 25 10.58 -3.72 -5.78
C LEU A 25 9.65 -4.27 -4.69
N ALA A 26 9.45 -3.50 -3.63
CA ALA A 26 8.58 -3.84 -2.52
C ALA A 26 7.21 -3.16 -2.68
N TRP A 27 6.19 -3.73 -2.03
CA TRP A 27 4.88 -3.11 -1.92
C TRP A 27 4.15 -3.59 -0.67
N SER A 28 3.15 -2.81 -0.29
CA SER A 28 2.18 -3.18 0.73
C SER A 28 0.79 -3.29 0.13
N GLU A 29 0.00 -4.21 0.67
CA GLU A 29 -1.39 -4.44 0.28
C GLU A 29 -2.34 -4.27 1.47
N GLY A 30 -3.54 -3.78 1.19
CA GLY A 30 -4.62 -3.72 2.17
C GLY A 30 -5.98 -3.69 1.51
N GLY A 31 -7.03 -3.98 2.29
CA GLY A 31 -8.39 -4.08 1.79
C GLY A 31 -8.74 -5.50 1.36
N SER A 32 -9.85 -5.66 0.64
CA SER A 32 -10.37 -6.99 0.30
C SER A 32 -9.46 -7.73 -0.68
N VAL A 33 -9.09 -8.99 -0.39
CA VAL A 33 -8.34 -9.84 -1.33
C VAL A 33 -9.05 -10.03 -2.67
N ASN A 34 -10.39 -9.96 -2.65
CA ASN A 34 -11.27 -10.06 -3.82
C ASN A 34 -11.74 -8.69 -4.34
N GLY A 35 -11.20 -7.58 -3.79
CA GLY A 35 -11.51 -6.24 -4.23
C GLY A 35 -10.85 -5.89 -5.56
N THR A 36 -11.35 -4.83 -6.21
CA THR A 36 -10.75 -4.28 -7.43
C THR A 36 -9.32 -3.84 -7.15
N PRO A 37 -8.30 -4.35 -7.86
CA PRO A 37 -6.92 -3.98 -7.62
C PRO A 37 -6.65 -2.55 -8.07
N VAL A 38 -6.06 -1.75 -7.18
CA VAL A 38 -5.64 -0.36 -7.46
C VAL A 38 -4.16 -0.22 -7.16
N LEU A 39 -3.39 0.12 -8.18
CA LEU A 39 -1.96 0.39 -8.06
C LEU A 39 -1.74 1.85 -7.67
N CYS A 40 -1.05 2.09 -6.56
CA CYS A 40 -0.75 3.43 -6.07
C CYS A 40 0.76 3.71 -6.15
N CYS A 41 1.14 4.66 -7.00
CA CYS A 41 2.51 5.15 -7.16
C CYS A 41 2.61 6.52 -6.46
N THR A 42 3.12 6.55 -5.22
CA THR A 42 3.01 7.68 -4.26
C THR A 42 3.88 8.92 -4.57
N GLY A 43 4.41 9.05 -5.79
CA GLY A 43 5.15 10.24 -6.24
C GLY A 43 6.60 10.31 -5.74
N ALA A 44 7.16 11.51 -5.57
CA ALA A 44 8.57 11.66 -5.21
C ALA A 44 8.84 11.10 -3.79
N GLY A 45 9.82 10.19 -3.67
CA GLY A 45 10.12 9.50 -2.41
C GLY A 45 9.19 8.32 -2.10
N MET A 46 8.63 7.66 -3.12
CA MET A 46 7.61 6.61 -2.98
C MET A 46 7.88 5.63 -1.85
N SER A 47 6.98 5.66 -0.86
CA SER A 47 6.76 4.59 0.10
C SER A 47 5.49 3.83 -0.28
N GLY A 48 5.51 2.52 -0.04
CA GLY A 48 4.37 1.63 -0.13
C GLY A 48 3.36 1.79 1.01
N SER A 49 3.36 2.92 1.71
CA SER A 49 2.40 3.26 2.76
C SER A 49 1.56 4.46 2.35
N LEU A 50 0.24 4.28 2.31
CA LEU A 50 -0.73 5.35 2.24
C LEU A 50 -1.26 5.53 3.66
N GLY A 51 -0.63 6.40 4.45
CA GLY A 51 -0.86 6.53 5.91
C GLY A 51 -2.27 6.98 6.34
N PHE A 52 -3.25 6.98 5.44
CA PHE A 52 -4.63 7.38 5.65
C PHE A 52 -5.56 6.59 4.71
N GLY A 53 -6.87 6.60 4.97
CA GLY A 53 -7.86 6.07 4.04
C GLY A 53 -7.99 4.53 3.96
N ILE A 54 -7.00 3.77 4.46
CA ILE A 54 -6.94 2.29 4.38
C ILE A 54 -8.21 1.60 4.89
N ARG A 55 -8.78 2.10 6.00
CA ARG A 55 -10.02 1.55 6.60
C ARG A 55 -11.25 1.61 5.69
N HIS A 56 -11.24 2.43 4.64
CA HIS A 56 -12.34 2.57 3.70
C HIS A 56 -12.26 1.57 2.52
N LEU A 57 -11.11 0.93 2.31
CA LEU A 57 -10.89 0.01 1.19
C LEU A 57 -11.90 -1.16 1.16
N PRO A 58 -12.24 -1.82 2.29
CA PRO A 58 -13.23 -2.90 2.26
C PRO A 58 -14.62 -2.42 1.82
N ALA A 59 -15.07 -1.25 2.32
CA ALA A 59 -16.37 -0.68 1.97
C ALA A 59 -16.45 -0.23 0.51
N LEU A 60 -15.32 0.18 -0.07
CA LEU A 60 -15.20 0.54 -1.47
C LEU A 60 -14.98 -0.68 -2.38
N GLY A 61 -14.84 -1.89 -1.82
CA GLY A 61 -14.53 -3.10 -2.58
C GLY A 61 -13.18 -3.03 -3.28
N LEU A 62 -12.19 -2.38 -2.68
CA LEU A 62 -10.86 -2.16 -3.26
C LEU A 62 -9.80 -3.04 -2.60
N ARG A 63 -8.79 -3.41 -3.41
CA ARG A 63 -7.50 -3.94 -2.98
C ARG A 63 -6.43 -2.93 -3.36
N LEU A 64 -5.94 -2.18 -2.39
CA LEU A 64 -4.87 -1.22 -2.63
C LEU A 64 -3.53 -1.95 -2.68
N ILE A 65 -2.71 -1.64 -3.69
CA ILE A 65 -1.34 -2.11 -3.84
C ILE A 65 -0.46 -0.84 -3.90
N ALA A 66 0.16 -0.48 -2.79
CA ALA A 66 1.01 0.70 -2.68
C ALA A 66 2.47 0.30 -2.84
N ILE A 67 3.14 0.84 -3.85
CA ILE A 67 4.48 0.41 -4.25
C ILE A 67 5.54 1.29 -3.59
N ASP A 68 6.62 0.67 -3.11
CA ASP A 68 7.86 1.38 -2.79
C ASP A 68 8.69 1.63 -4.06
N ARG A 69 9.49 2.70 -4.05
CA ARG A 69 10.47 2.93 -5.12
C ARG A 69 11.44 1.74 -5.21
N PRO A 70 11.79 1.24 -6.42
CA PRO A 70 12.86 0.26 -6.55
C PRO A 70 14.14 0.65 -5.80
N GLY A 71 14.62 -0.23 -4.92
CA GLY A 71 15.77 0.01 -4.05
C GLY A 71 15.48 0.82 -2.78
N LEU A 72 14.22 1.11 -2.48
CA LEU A 72 13.71 1.59 -1.20
C LEU A 72 12.74 0.50 -0.69
N GLY A 73 13.03 -0.09 0.47
CA GLY A 73 12.35 -1.31 0.97
C GLY A 73 13.30 -2.48 1.25
#